data_AF-A0A8H4N5T1-F1
#
_entry.id   AF-A0A8H4N5T1-F1
#
_cell.length_a   1.000
_cell.length_b   1.000
_cell.length_c   1.000
_cell.angle_alpha   90.00
_cell.angle_beta   90.00
_cell.angle_gamma   90.00
#
_symmetry.space_group_name_H-M   'P 1'
#
loop_
_entity.id
_entity.type
_entity.pdbx_description
1 polymer ?
#
loop_
_entity_poly.entity_id
_entity_poly.type
_entity_poly.pdbx_seq_one_letter_code
_entity_poly.pdbx_strand_id
1 'polypeptide(L)'
;MSWLICKDTHVHANKVSLEFDRKFAGKTPQAEDLKIVDELYESTALVAPTHPTNVKLNSTLHTDLTKVPKHHFVRKTRKSDGAHYTELCYSLLVEVQSGPMKFSLEVDGKEYSAVDADY
;
A
#
# COMPACT_ATOMS: atom_id res chain seq x y z
N MET A 1 5.45 5.87 4.52
CA MET A 1 5.75 5.87 3.07
C MET A 1 4.63 6.65 2.41
N SER A 2 4.94 7.60 1.53
CA SER A 2 3.93 8.46 0.88
C SER A 2 4.12 8.34 -0.64
N TRP A 3 3.05 8.10 -1.39
CA TRP A 3 3.07 7.92 -2.84
C TRP A 3 2.21 8.96 -3.55
N LEU A 4 2.55 9.28 -4.80
CA LEU A 4 2.04 10.44 -5.55
C LEU A 4 1.66 10.03 -6.98
N ILE A 5 0.48 10.46 -7.42
CA ILE A 5 0.00 10.29 -8.80
C ILE A 5 0.20 11.61 -9.54
N CYS A 6 1.01 11.62 -10.61
CA CYS A 6 1.29 12.84 -11.39
C CYS A 6 0.14 13.16 -12.34
N LYS A 7 -0.21 14.45 -12.42
CA LYS A 7 -1.12 14.98 -13.45
C LYS A 7 -0.46 14.80 -14.84
N ASP A 8 -1.28 14.42 -15.83
CA ASP A 8 -0.90 14.12 -17.23
C ASP A 8 -0.19 12.78 -17.48
N THR A 9 -0.17 11.87 -16.50
CA THR A 9 0.24 10.48 -16.76
C THR A 9 -0.81 9.83 -17.65
N HIS A 10 -0.46 9.48 -18.90
CA HIS A 10 -1.33 8.69 -19.78
C HIS A 10 -1.53 7.29 -19.18
N VAL A 11 -2.60 7.13 -18.41
CA VAL A 11 -3.01 5.85 -17.85
C VAL A 11 -3.59 5.00 -18.99
N HIS A 12 -2.72 4.31 -19.72
CA HIS A 12 -3.10 3.47 -20.87
C HIS A 12 -3.93 2.22 -20.47
N ALA A 13 -4.02 1.93 -19.17
CA ALA A 13 -4.89 0.91 -18.60
C ALA A 13 -5.62 1.54 -17.43
N ASN A 14 -6.92 1.26 -17.25
CA ASN A 14 -7.72 1.77 -16.13
C ASN A 14 -7.26 1.27 -14.73
N LYS A 15 -6.02 0.76 -14.60
CA LYS A 15 -5.41 0.23 -13.40
C LYS A 15 -3.96 0.71 -13.26
N VAL A 16 -3.63 1.28 -12.12
CA VAL A 16 -2.26 1.58 -11.68
C VAL A 16 -1.91 0.57 -10.59
N SER A 17 -0.75 -0.07 -10.69
CA SER A 17 -0.23 -0.94 -9.62
C SER A 17 0.87 -0.23 -8.86
N LEU A 18 0.80 -0.27 -7.54
CA LEU A 18 1.80 0.30 -6.63
C LEU A 18 2.34 -0.80 -5.71
N GLU A 19 3.63 -1.07 -5.76
CA GLU A 19 4.27 -2.09 -4.92
C GLU A 19 4.64 -1.55 -3.54
N PHE A 20 4.33 -2.33 -2.50
CA PHE A 20 4.62 -2.02 -1.10
C PHE A 20 5.41 -3.15 -0.46
N ASP A 21 6.43 -2.77 0.31
CA ASP A 21 7.14 -3.64 1.24
C ASP A 21 6.82 -3.16 2.66
N ARG A 22 6.15 -4.01 3.44
CA ARG A 22 5.80 -3.74 4.83
C ARG A 22 6.46 -4.72 5.78
N LYS A 23 6.99 -4.17 6.87
CA LYS A 23 7.72 -4.91 7.91
C LYS A 23 6.97 -4.86 9.24
N PHE A 24 6.80 -6.02 9.84
CA PHE A 24 6.15 -6.22 11.13
C PHE A 24 7.17 -6.74 12.14
N ALA A 25 7.08 -6.29 13.38
CA ALA A 25 7.95 -6.77 14.44
C ALA A 25 7.64 -8.23 14.80
N GLY A 26 8.68 -9.03 15.09
CA GLY A 26 8.53 -10.42 15.48
C GLY A 26 8.33 -11.41 14.33
N LYS A 27 8.17 -12.69 14.68
CA LYS A 27 8.04 -13.82 13.72
C LYS A 27 6.60 -14.05 13.23
N THR A 28 5.64 -13.49 13.96
CA THR A 28 4.21 -13.68 13.72
C THR A 28 3.53 -12.36 14.05
N PRO A 29 3.15 -11.54 13.06
CA PRO A 29 2.40 -10.31 13.30
C PRO A 29 1.06 -10.63 13.97
N GLN A 30 0.60 -9.76 14.87
CA GLN A 30 -0.72 -9.88 15.47
C GLN A 30 -1.79 -9.40 14.50
N ALA A 31 -3.03 -9.86 14.70
CA ALA A 31 -4.14 -9.46 13.83
C ALA A 31 -4.39 -7.94 13.83
N GLU A 32 -4.08 -7.25 14.92
CA GLU A 32 -4.15 -5.79 15.01
C GLU A 32 -3.09 -5.09 14.16
N ASP A 33 -1.87 -5.63 14.09
CA ASP A 33 -0.78 -5.09 13.27
C ASP A 33 -1.07 -5.21 11.76
N LEU A 34 -1.95 -6.15 11.39
CA LEU A 34 -2.34 -6.44 10.02
C LEU A 34 -3.48 -5.55 9.51
N LYS A 35 -4.09 -4.74 10.37
CA LYS A 35 -5.06 -3.71 9.99
C LYS A 35 -4.35 -2.39 9.83
N ILE A 36 -4.21 -1.96 8.59
CA ILE A 36 -3.38 -0.84 8.22
C ILE A 36 -4.24 0.35 7.83
N VAL A 37 -3.78 1.53 8.23
CA VAL A 37 -4.28 2.81 7.74
C VAL A 37 -3.14 3.50 7.03
N ASP A 38 -3.31 3.77 5.73
CA ASP A 38 -2.35 4.50 4.91
C ASP A 38 -3.01 5.79 4.38
N GLU A 39 -2.24 6.86 4.23
CA GLU A 39 -2.71 8.14 3.70
C GLU A 39 -2.24 8.29 2.25
N LEU A 40 -3.18 8.45 1.33
CA LEU A 40 -2.91 8.71 -0.07
C LEU A 40 -2.94 10.21 -0.33
N TYR A 41 -1.82 10.74 -0.84
CA TYR A 41 -1.64 12.16 -1.07
C TYR A 41 -1.67 12.50 -2.57
N GLU A 42 -2.30 13.63 -2.91
CA GLU A 42 -2.29 14.22 -4.23
C GLU A 42 -1.34 15.43 -4.28
N SER A 43 -0.67 15.64 -5.41
CA SER A 43 0.12 16.85 -5.66
C SER A 43 -0.18 17.38 -7.06
N THR A 44 -0.27 18.70 -7.17
CA THR A 44 -0.41 19.40 -8.45
C THR A 44 0.93 19.75 -9.09
N ALA A 45 2.05 19.38 -8.45
CA ALA A 45 3.38 19.59 -8.99
C ALA A 45 3.60 18.71 -10.24
N LEU A 46 4.35 19.24 -11.21
CA LEU A 46 4.77 18.51 -12.42
C LEU A 46 5.64 17.28 -12.08
N VAL A 47 6.38 17.35 -10.98
CA VAL A 47 7.18 16.27 -10.43
C VAL A 47 6.69 15.99 -9.02
N ALA A 48 6.35 14.74 -8.75
CA ALA A 48 6.00 14.23 -7.44
C ALA A 48 7.08 14.62 -6.39
N PRO A 49 6.75 15.35 -5.32
CA PRO A 49 7.72 15.70 -4.29
C PRO A 49 8.21 14.47 -3.52
N THR A 50 9.50 14.39 -3.21
CA THR A 50 10.11 13.25 -2.49
C THR A 50 9.64 13.12 -1.04
N HIS A 51 9.12 14.22 -0.50
CA HIS A 51 8.54 14.33 0.83
C HIS A 51 7.14 14.95 0.68
N PRO A 52 6.23 14.75 1.65
CA PRO A 52 4.90 15.34 1.61
C PRO A 52 4.95 16.86 1.86
N THR A 53 5.57 17.61 0.95
CA THR A 53 5.61 19.06 0.90
C THR A 53 4.76 19.51 -0.28
N ASN A 54 3.82 20.44 -0.05
CA ASN A 54 2.85 20.89 -1.06
C ASN A 54 2.01 19.75 -1.65
N VAL A 55 1.58 18.83 -0.78
CA VAL A 55 0.65 17.75 -1.10
C VAL A 55 -0.64 17.97 -0.34
N LYS A 56 -1.75 17.43 -0.84
CA LYS A 56 -3.05 17.43 -0.18
C LYS A 56 -3.45 15.98 0.09
N LEU A 57 -4.06 15.71 1.25
CA LEU A 57 -4.63 14.39 1.52
C LEU A 57 -5.80 14.16 0.55
N ASN A 58 -5.74 13.08 -0.22
CA ASN A 58 -6.78 12.68 -1.15
C ASN A 58 -7.76 11.70 -0.50
N SER A 59 -7.21 10.66 0.15
CA SER A 59 -8.01 9.64 0.82
C SER A 59 -7.20 8.90 1.88
N THR A 60 -7.90 8.30 2.83
CA THR A 60 -7.35 7.38 3.83
C THR A 60 -7.75 5.96 3.46
N LEU A 61 -6.75 5.08 3.33
CA LEU A 61 -6.91 3.70 2.90
C LEU A 61 -6.85 2.77 4.11
N HIS A 62 -7.93 2.01 4.31
CA HIS A 62 -8.05 0.98 5.32
C HIS A 62 -7.80 -0.38 4.67
N THR A 63 -6.66 -0.99 4.99
CA THR A 63 -6.23 -2.26 4.41
C THR A 63 -6.23 -3.35 5.47
N ASP A 64 -7.02 -4.40 5.25
CA ASP A 64 -7.02 -5.59 6.11
C ASP A 64 -6.16 -6.71 5.49
N LEU A 65 -4.98 -6.94 6.05
CA LEU A 65 -4.06 -8.01 5.63
C LEU A 65 -4.32 -9.34 6.35
N THR A 66 -5.28 -9.43 7.29
CA THR A 66 -5.54 -10.67 8.02
C THR A 66 -6.00 -11.81 7.11
N LYS A 67 -6.52 -11.48 5.92
CA LYS A 67 -6.94 -12.42 4.88
C LYS A 67 -5.78 -12.94 4.02
N VAL A 68 -4.60 -12.33 4.10
CA VAL A 68 -3.42 -12.77 3.36
C VAL A 68 -2.87 -14.06 3.97
N PRO A 69 -2.67 -15.13 3.18
CA PRO A 69 -2.09 -16.36 3.68
C PRO A 69 -0.72 -16.18 4.32
N LYS A 70 -0.48 -16.86 5.45
CA LYS A 70 0.77 -16.75 6.22
C LYS A 70 2.03 -17.15 5.46
N HIS A 71 1.93 -17.87 4.33
CA HIS A 71 3.09 -18.25 3.52
C HIS A 71 3.68 -17.07 2.74
N HIS A 72 2.89 -16.01 2.51
CA HIS A 72 3.36 -14.77 1.89
C HIS A 72 4.18 -13.89 2.84
N PHE A 73 4.13 -14.20 4.13
CA PHE A 73 4.86 -13.48 5.17
C PHE A 73 6.25 -14.07 5.35
N VAL A 74 7.27 -13.35 4.88
CA VAL A 74 8.66 -13.79 4.91
C VAL A 74 9.29 -13.42 6.25
N ARG A 75 9.64 -14.43 7.04
CA ARG A 75 10.36 -14.24 8.31
C ARG A 75 11.82 -13.92 8.04
N LYS A 76 12.32 -12.85 8.65
CA LYS A 76 13.69 -12.39 8.51
C LYS A 76 14.28 -12.06 9.89
N THR A 77 15.60 -11.99 9.93
CA THR A 77 16.37 -11.55 11.10
C THR A 77 17.19 -10.34 10.71
N ARG A 78 17.06 -9.25 11.47
CA ARG A 78 17.77 -8.02 11.22
C ARG A 78 19.25 -8.19 11.58
N LYS A 79 20.14 -7.88 10.64
CA LYS A 79 21.60 -8.11 10.80
C LYS A 79 22.23 -7.24 11.89
N SER A 80 21.66 -6.08 12.20
CA SER A 80 22.25 -5.11 13.13
C SER A 80 22.10 -5.52 14.61
N ASP A 81 21.00 -6.16 14.97
CA ASP A 81 20.64 -6.45 16.37
C ASP A 81 20.09 -7.87 16.59
N GLY A 82 20.00 -8.68 15.54
CA GLY A 82 19.43 -10.03 15.61
C GLY A 82 17.91 -10.07 15.81
N ALA A 83 17.21 -8.93 15.74
CA ALA A 83 15.78 -8.89 15.97
C ALA A 83 15.01 -9.59 14.85
N HIS A 84 14.02 -10.40 15.21
CA HIS A 84 13.13 -11.03 14.25
C HIS A 84 12.09 -10.03 13.74
N TYR A 85 11.86 -10.07 12.43
CA TYR A 85 10.77 -9.34 11.79
C TYR A 85 10.15 -10.20 10.69
N THR A 86 8.95 -9.81 10.28
CA THR A 86 8.23 -10.44 9.20
C THR A 86 7.98 -9.40 8.12
N GLU A 87 8.18 -9.76 6.87
CA GLU A 87 8.03 -8.88 5.72
C GLU A 87 6.90 -9.39 4.83
N LEU A 88 6.10 -8.47 4.28
CA LEU A 88 5.09 -8.76 3.28
C LEU A 88 5.26 -7.78 2.11
N CYS A 89 5.42 -8.35 0.92
CA CYS A 89 5.35 -7.60 -0.33
C CYS A 89 3.94 -7.75 -0.91
N TYR A 90 3.32 -6.64 -1.30
CA TYR A 90 2.00 -6.64 -1.92
C TYR A 90 1.88 -5.47 -2.90
N SER A 91 0.94 -5.57 -3.84
CA SER A 91 0.60 -4.50 -4.77
C SER A 91 -0.75 -3.91 -4.40
N LEU A 92 -0.85 -2.58 -4.37
CA LEU A 92 -2.11 -1.85 -4.34
C LEU A 92 -2.50 -1.52 -5.78
N LEU A 93 -3.58 -2.13 -6.25
CA LEU A 93 -4.19 -1.80 -7.52
C LEU A 93 -5.17 -0.65 -7.32
N VAL A 94 -4.94 0.44 -8.05
CA VAL A 94 -5.83 1.59 -8.13
C VAL A 94 -6.55 1.54 -9.47
N GLU A 95 -7.86 1.33 -9.44
CA GLU A 95 -8.69 1.43 -10.64
C GLU A 95 -9.40 2.77 -10.68
N VAL A 96 -9.12 3.54 -11.73
CA VAL A 96 -9.77 4.82 -11.98
C VAL A 96 -10.92 4.56 -12.93
N GLN A 97 -12.12 4.38 -12.39
CA GLN A 97 -13.36 4.37 -13.15
C GLN A 97 -13.95 5.79 -13.18
N SER A 98 -14.98 6.04 -13.98
CA SER A 98 -15.69 7.34 -14.09
C SER A 98 -16.46 7.75 -12.81
N GLY A 99 -16.00 7.32 -11.64
CA GLY A 99 -16.55 7.51 -10.29
C GLY A 99 -15.43 7.44 -9.23
N PRO A 100 -15.70 6.97 -7.99
CA PRO A 100 -14.67 6.86 -6.96
C PRO A 100 -13.56 5.88 -7.37
N MET A 101 -12.32 6.16 -6.94
CA MET A 101 -11.20 5.25 -7.14
C MET A 101 -11.45 3.94 -6.38
N LYS A 102 -11.28 2.81 -7.05
CA LYS A 102 -11.33 1.50 -6.40
C LYS A 102 -9.91 1.08 -6.04
N PHE A 103 -9.69 0.72 -4.78
CA PHE A 103 -8.43 0.19 -4.29
C PHE A 103 -8.56 -1.30 -4.01
N SER A 104 -7.63 -2.10 -4.53
CA SER A 104 -7.62 -3.55 -4.34
C SER A 104 -6.22 -4.01 -3.93
N LEU A 105 -6.13 -4.92 -2.97
CA LEU A 105 -4.86 -5.46 -2.53
C LEU A 105 -4.56 -6.78 -3.23
N GLU A 106 -3.41 -6.84 -3.89
CA GLU A 106 -2.91 -8.00 -4.61
C GLU A 106 -1.63 -8.54 -3.95
N VAL A 107 -1.54 -9.85 -3.77
CA VAL A 107 -0.31 -10.55 -3.38
C VAL A 107 -0.09 -11.67 -4.39
N ASP A 108 1.10 -11.81 -4.95
CA ASP A 108 1.41 -12.83 -5.97
C ASP A 108 0.37 -12.93 -7.11
N GLY A 109 -0.11 -11.81 -7.66
CA GLY A 109 -1.07 -11.83 -8.77
C GLY A 109 -2.53 -12.08 -8.36
N LYS A 110 -2.82 -12.24 -7.07
CA LYS A 110 -4.17 -12.54 -6.57
C LYS A 110 -4.69 -11.46 -5.63
N GLU A 111 -5.92 -10.99 -5.88
CA GLU A 111 -6.64 -10.06 -5.01
C GLU A 111 -7.05 -10.78 -3.71
N TYR A 112 -6.61 -10.24 -2.57
CA TYR A 112 -6.87 -10.81 -1.23
C TYR A 112 -7.76 -9.95 -0.35
N SER A 113 -7.83 -8.64 -0.60
CA SER A 113 -8.62 -7.73 0.23
C SER A 113 -9.16 -6.56 -0.56
N ALA A 114 -10.36 -6.13 -0.19
CA ALA A 114 -10.89 -4.82 -0.57
C ALA A 114 -10.24 -3.79 0.35
N VAL A 115 -9.68 -2.74 -0.25
CA VAL A 115 -9.15 -1.60 0.49
C VAL A 115 -10.25 -0.55 0.54
N ASP A 116 -10.72 -0.25 1.74
CA ASP A 116 -11.75 0.77 1.94
C ASP A 116 -11.09 2.15 1.90
N ALA A 117 -11.71 3.11 1.20
CA ALA A 117 -11.20 4.45 1.05
C ALA A 117 -12.19 5.46 1.61
N ASP A 118 -11.72 6.27 2.57
CA ASP A 118 -12.42 7.43 3.10
C ASP A 118 -11.90 8.70 2.41
N TYR A 119 -12.82 9.51 1.87
CA TYR A 119 -12.55 10.73 1.08
C TYR A 119 -12.85 12.02 1.84
#